data_AF-A0A945RAD2-F1
#
_entry.id   AF-A0A945RAD2-F1
#
_cell.length_a   1.000
_cell.length_b   1.000
_cell.length_c   1.000
_cell.angle_alpha   90.00
_cell.angle_beta   90.00
_cell.angle_gamma   90.00
#
_symmetry.space_group_name_H-M   'P 1'
#
loop_
_entity.id
_entity.type
_entity.pdbx_description
1 polymer ?
#
loop_
_entity_poly.entity_id
_entity_poly.type
_entity_poly.pdbx_seq_one_letter_code
_entity_poly.pdbx_strand_id
1 'polypeptide(L)'
;MKKLLTTTALSILLVSLASGVYGQSDFEETKRLSEQGDNVSDFSNYQRDEYISSWIDEDGDCQNLRHEMLIRHSQREVTFTNSSQCTVTGGLWLDPYLGKVITIASDLDVDHVIPLAYAHANGGAAWPRSRKQSFAMDEINLLLVDDGENQLKGAKGPSGYLPRKEYQCDYVKKWQLVATKYKLELPVTDRRVLFSISTACSGL
;
A
#
# COMPACT_ATOMS: atom_id res chain seq x y z
N MET A 1 42.46 -69.26 25.29
CA MET A 1 43.90 -69.27 25.66
C MET A 1 44.70 -68.79 24.44
N LYS A 2 45.59 -67.79 24.64
CA LYS A 2 46.82 -67.39 23.91
C LYS A 2 47.04 -68.00 22.50
N LYS A 3 47.56 -67.34 21.45
CA LYS A 3 48.16 -66.03 21.12
C LYS A 3 48.59 -66.24 19.65
N LEU A 4 48.50 -65.25 18.74
CA LEU A 4 49.67 -64.76 17.97
C LEU A 4 49.30 -63.58 17.08
N LEU A 5 50.12 -62.53 17.19
CA LEU A 5 50.15 -61.37 16.33
C LEU A 5 50.88 -61.70 15.03
N THR A 6 50.41 -61.14 13.92
CA THR A 6 51.24 -60.82 12.76
C THR A 6 50.94 -59.40 12.29
N THR A 7 52.03 -58.64 12.16
CA THR A 7 52.14 -57.24 11.77
C THR A 7 52.25 -57.06 10.25
N THR A 8 52.07 -55.81 9.81
CA THR A 8 52.31 -55.19 8.48
C THR A 8 51.13 -55.27 7.50
N ALA A 9 50.74 -54.23 6.75
CA ALA A 9 51.41 -52.99 6.38
C ALA A 9 50.44 -51.80 6.30
N LEU A 10 51.02 -50.62 6.52
CA LEU A 10 50.45 -49.30 6.38
C LEU A 10 50.06 -49.04 4.91
N SER A 11 48.81 -48.65 4.65
CA SER A 11 48.43 -47.99 3.40
C SER A 11 47.53 -46.83 3.75
N ILE A 12 48.15 -45.66 3.75
CA ILE A 12 47.52 -44.35 3.88
C ILE A 12 46.69 -44.14 2.62
N LEU A 13 45.38 -44.36 2.69
CA LEU A 13 44.48 -43.77 1.70
C LEU A 13 44.24 -42.33 2.14
N LEU A 14 44.79 -41.41 1.33
CA LEU A 14 44.55 -39.97 1.40
C LEU A 14 43.05 -39.69 1.49
N VAL A 15 42.65 -39.05 2.59
CA VAL A 15 41.38 -38.33 2.68
C VAL A 15 41.49 -37.13 1.74
N SER A 16 40.86 -37.21 0.57
CA SER A 16 40.55 -36.00 -0.18
C SER A 16 39.29 -35.39 0.43
N LEU A 17 39.50 -34.39 1.28
CA LEU A 17 38.47 -33.43 1.64
C LEU A 17 38.16 -32.62 0.37
N ALA A 18 37.11 -33.01 -0.35
CA ALA A 18 36.44 -32.08 -1.26
C ALA A 18 35.62 -31.10 -0.40
N SER A 19 36.32 -30.17 0.26
CA SER A 19 35.73 -28.96 0.80
C SER A 19 35.70 -27.92 -0.33
N GLY A 20 34.49 -27.42 -0.64
CA GLY A 20 34.23 -26.49 -1.74
C GLY A 20 33.74 -27.26 -2.97
N VAL A 21 32.59 -26.99 -3.57
CA VAL A 21 31.97 -25.70 -3.86
C VAL A 21 30.46 -25.92 -4.03
N TYR A 22 29.71 -26.05 -2.93
CA TYR A 22 28.23 -26.17 -2.97
C TYR A 22 27.49 -25.25 -1.98
N GLY A 23 28.22 -24.44 -1.20
CA GLY A 23 27.64 -23.52 -0.22
C GLY A 23 27.92 -22.05 -0.46
N GLN A 24 28.58 -21.71 -1.57
CA GLN A 24 29.04 -20.34 -1.86
C GLN A 24 28.11 -19.61 -2.83
N SER A 25 27.53 -20.32 -3.81
CA SER A 25 26.55 -19.76 -4.74
C SER A 25 25.25 -19.35 -4.05
N ASP A 26 24.73 -20.19 -3.15
CA ASP A 26 23.46 -19.92 -2.47
C ASP A 26 23.59 -18.80 -1.42
N PHE A 27 24.78 -18.65 -0.82
CA PHE A 27 25.07 -17.55 0.09
C PHE A 27 25.28 -16.22 -0.64
N GLU A 28 25.92 -16.22 -1.83
CA GLU A 28 26.03 -15.02 -2.67
C GLU A 28 24.69 -14.62 -3.31
N GLU A 29 23.82 -15.57 -3.63
CA GLU A 29 22.48 -15.29 -4.15
C GLU A 29 21.54 -14.75 -3.05
N THR A 30 21.57 -15.33 -1.85
CA THR A 30 20.84 -14.79 -0.69
C THR A 30 21.38 -13.44 -0.22
N LYS A 31 22.70 -13.23 -0.32
CA LYS A 31 23.33 -11.92 -0.08
C LYS A 31 22.95 -10.89 -1.14
N ARG A 32 22.93 -11.23 -2.44
CA ARG A 32 22.39 -10.36 -3.51
C ARG A 32 20.93 -9.98 -3.30
N LEU A 33 20.10 -10.92 -2.82
CA LEU A 33 18.70 -10.64 -2.50
C LEU A 33 18.54 -9.74 -1.27
N SER A 34 19.51 -9.73 -0.35
CA SER A 34 19.56 -8.81 0.81
C SER A 34 20.23 -7.47 0.52
N GLU A 35 21.07 -7.40 -0.51
CA GLU A 35 21.81 -6.20 -0.96
C GLU A 35 21.11 -5.48 -2.13
N GLN A 36 20.04 -6.05 -2.67
CA GLN A 36 19.05 -5.34 -3.47
C GLN A 36 18.28 -4.43 -2.51
N GLY A 37 18.94 -3.32 -2.19
CA GLY A 37 18.66 -2.46 -1.06
C GLY A 37 17.18 -2.13 -0.96
N ASP A 38 16.77 -1.94 0.29
CA ASP A 38 15.58 -1.19 0.65
C ASP A 38 15.38 -0.10 -0.39
N ASN A 39 14.39 -0.31 -1.26
CA ASN A 39 14.01 0.68 -2.25
C ASN A 39 13.43 1.81 -1.40
N VAL A 40 14.31 2.69 -0.93
CA VAL A 40 13.97 3.98 -0.34
C VAL A 40 13.25 4.66 -1.48
N SER A 41 11.94 4.46 -1.46
CA SER A 41 10.96 4.94 -2.42
C SER A 41 11.40 6.31 -2.88
N ASP A 42 11.70 6.43 -4.17
CA ASP A 42 12.07 7.67 -4.82
C ASP A 42 10.88 8.63 -4.79
N PHE A 43 10.62 9.19 -3.61
CA PHE A 43 9.76 10.35 -3.45
C PHE A 43 10.44 11.61 -3.98
N SER A 44 11.73 11.55 -4.36
CA SER A 44 12.59 12.72 -4.57
C SER A 44 12.23 13.57 -5.80
N ASN A 45 11.24 13.14 -6.58
CA ASN A 45 10.69 13.89 -7.71
C ASN A 45 9.14 13.86 -7.78
N TYR A 46 8.46 13.36 -6.75
CA TYR A 46 6.99 13.32 -6.74
C TYR A 46 6.42 14.75 -6.75
N GLN A 47 5.55 15.02 -7.72
CA GLN A 47 4.78 16.26 -7.81
C GLN A 47 3.29 15.92 -7.89
N ARG A 48 2.50 16.38 -6.92
CA ARG A 48 1.05 16.14 -6.88
C ARG A 48 0.35 16.60 -8.15
N ASP A 49 0.77 17.73 -8.70
CA ASP A 49 0.17 18.34 -9.89
C ASP A 49 0.33 17.51 -11.17
N GLU A 50 1.24 16.52 -11.20
CA GLU A 50 1.32 15.55 -12.29
C GLU A 50 0.14 14.56 -12.29
N TYR A 51 -0.50 14.38 -11.14
CA TYR A 51 -1.70 13.57 -10.97
C TYR A 51 -2.94 14.44 -11.10
N ILE A 52 -3.09 15.40 -10.18
CA ILE A 52 -4.16 16.40 -10.17
C ILE A 52 -3.68 17.66 -9.43
N SER A 53 -3.93 18.85 -9.97
CA SER A 53 -3.70 20.12 -9.26
C SER A 53 -4.82 20.47 -8.29
N SER A 54 -6.02 19.99 -8.57
CA SER A 54 -7.22 20.11 -7.75
C SER A 54 -8.18 18.97 -8.08
N TRP A 55 -9.16 18.72 -7.21
CA TRP A 55 -10.31 17.89 -7.58
C TRP A 55 -11.02 18.49 -8.79
N ILE A 56 -11.44 17.62 -9.72
CA ILE A 56 -12.06 18.03 -10.98
C ILE A 56 -13.58 17.95 -10.81
N ASP A 57 -14.27 18.94 -11.36
CA ASP A 57 -15.69 18.96 -11.59
C ASP A 57 -15.91 18.46 -13.03
N GLU A 58 -16.37 17.21 -13.18
CA GLU A 58 -16.47 16.56 -14.50
C GLU A 58 -17.76 16.90 -15.25
N ASP A 59 -18.84 17.24 -14.54
CA ASP A 59 -20.15 17.55 -15.14
C ASP A 59 -20.44 19.07 -15.19
N GLY A 60 -19.60 19.89 -14.56
CA GLY A 60 -19.63 21.34 -14.62
C GLY A 60 -20.75 21.95 -13.79
N ASP A 61 -21.21 21.25 -12.74
CA ASP A 61 -22.31 21.68 -11.90
C ASP A 61 -21.89 22.58 -10.71
N CYS A 62 -20.58 22.87 -10.59
CA CYS A 62 -19.86 23.56 -9.51
C CYS A 62 -19.36 22.69 -8.34
N GLN A 63 -19.74 21.42 -8.29
CA GLN A 63 -19.30 20.46 -7.27
C GLN A 63 -18.16 19.60 -7.83
N ASN A 64 -16.94 19.91 -7.44
CA ASN A 64 -15.82 19.03 -7.77
C ASN A 64 -15.97 17.66 -7.06
N LEU A 65 -15.16 16.67 -7.49
CA LEU A 65 -15.21 15.31 -6.96
C LEU A 65 -15.20 15.22 -5.43
N ARG A 66 -14.55 16.15 -4.71
CA ARG A 66 -14.60 16.15 -3.25
C ARG A 66 -16.00 16.43 -2.72
N HIS A 67 -16.70 17.43 -3.27
CA HIS A 67 -18.06 17.75 -2.85
C HIS A 67 -19.06 16.68 -3.27
N GLU A 68 -18.87 16.11 -4.46
CA GLU A 68 -19.57 14.91 -4.93
C GLU A 68 -19.47 13.74 -3.95
N MET A 69 -18.23 13.44 -3.50
CA MET A 69 -17.98 12.39 -2.51
C MET A 69 -18.69 12.68 -1.18
N LEU A 70 -18.63 13.93 -0.71
CA LEU A 70 -19.30 14.35 0.53
C LEU A 70 -20.83 14.17 0.43
N ILE A 71 -21.45 14.52 -0.69
CA ILE A 71 -22.89 14.35 -0.89
C ILE A 71 -23.26 12.88 -0.93
N ARG A 72 -22.57 12.09 -1.77
CA ARG A 72 -22.91 10.69 -2.05
C ARG A 72 -22.74 9.77 -0.84
N HIS A 73 -21.78 10.06 0.02
CA HIS A 73 -21.45 9.20 1.17
C HIS A 73 -22.03 9.68 2.50
N SER A 74 -22.73 10.81 2.52
CA SER A 74 -23.42 11.24 3.73
C SER A 74 -24.64 10.32 3.98
N GLN A 75 -24.77 9.85 5.21
CA GLN A 75 -25.91 9.05 5.68
C GLN A 75 -27.16 9.91 5.96
N ARG A 76 -27.04 11.24 5.84
CA ARG A 76 -28.11 12.22 5.96
C ARG A 76 -27.96 13.31 4.90
N GLU A 77 -29.01 14.10 4.70
CA GLU A 77 -28.91 15.29 3.85
C GLU A 77 -27.77 16.19 4.31
N VAL A 78 -26.98 16.67 3.35
CA VAL A 78 -25.85 17.57 3.61
C VAL A 78 -26.34 19.02 3.75
N THR A 79 -25.53 19.84 4.41
CA THR A 79 -25.71 21.29 4.44
C THR A 79 -24.69 21.98 3.54
N PHE A 80 -25.07 23.14 3.01
CA PHE A 80 -24.22 23.93 2.12
C PHE A 80 -23.91 25.31 2.72
N THR A 81 -22.89 25.98 2.19
CA THR A 81 -22.56 27.37 2.58
C THR A 81 -23.65 28.37 2.18
N ASN A 82 -24.36 28.11 1.08
CA ASN A 82 -25.41 28.97 0.54
C ASN A 82 -26.35 28.20 -0.41
N SER A 83 -27.34 28.89 -0.99
CA SER A 83 -28.35 28.32 -1.88
C SER A 83 -27.83 27.86 -3.25
N SER A 84 -26.59 28.22 -3.64
CA SER A 84 -25.97 27.72 -4.87
C SER A 84 -25.46 26.29 -4.73
N GLN A 85 -25.42 25.75 -3.51
CA GLN A 85 -25.09 24.34 -3.22
C GLN A 85 -23.74 23.84 -3.75
N CYS A 86 -22.77 24.72 -4.04
CA CYS A 86 -21.44 24.29 -4.53
C CYS A 86 -20.51 23.75 -3.44
N THR A 87 -20.71 24.13 -2.19
CA THR A 87 -19.77 23.83 -1.09
C THR A 87 -20.51 23.22 0.08
N VAL A 88 -20.28 21.92 0.28
CA VAL A 88 -20.78 21.16 1.44
C VAL A 88 -20.06 21.60 2.70
N THR A 89 -20.82 21.85 3.78
CA THR A 89 -20.31 22.25 5.10
C THR A 89 -20.55 21.19 6.18
N GLY A 90 -21.59 20.37 6.03
CA GLY A 90 -21.98 19.41 7.05
C GLY A 90 -22.83 18.28 6.49
N GLY A 91 -22.97 17.23 7.29
CA GLY A 91 -23.60 15.97 6.91
C GLY A 91 -23.42 14.92 8.01
N LEU A 92 -23.46 13.64 7.65
CA LEU A 92 -23.20 12.54 8.58
C LEU A 92 -22.39 11.45 7.88
N TRP A 93 -21.09 11.35 8.18
CA TRP A 93 -20.21 10.36 7.58
C TRP A 93 -19.66 9.42 8.64
N LEU A 94 -19.52 8.15 8.29
CA LEU A 94 -18.79 7.18 9.09
C LEU A 94 -17.38 7.05 8.52
N ASP A 95 -16.39 7.58 9.24
CA ASP A 95 -14.98 7.40 8.88
C ASP A 95 -14.60 5.91 9.03
N PRO A 96 -14.20 5.22 7.95
CA PRO A 96 -13.84 3.81 8.03
C PRO A 96 -12.53 3.56 8.80
N TYR A 97 -11.61 4.53 8.87
CA TYR A 97 -10.30 4.33 9.48
C TYR A 97 -10.37 4.33 11.01
N LEU A 98 -11.10 5.28 11.60
CA LEU A 98 -11.33 5.34 13.04
C LEU A 98 -12.66 4.71 13.47
N GLY A 99 -13.61 4.50 12.54
CA GLY A 99 -15.00 4.12 12.82
C GLY A 99 -15.73 5.14 13.68
N LYS A 100 -15.38 6.41 13.50
CA LYS A 100 -16.02 7.56 14.14
C LYS A 100 -17.04 8.18 13.20
N VAL A 101 -18.08 8.76 13.79
CA VAL A 101 -19.02 9.59 13.04
C VAL A 101 -18.49 11.02 13.00
N ILE A 102 -18.42 11.59 11.81
CA ILE A 102 -17.98 12.97 11.56
C ILE A 102 -19.13 13.72 10.90
N THR A 103 -19.37 14.97 11.33
CA THR A 103 -20.51 15.77 10.85
C THR A 103 -20.11 17.08 10.18
N ILE A 104 -18.84 17.49 10.33
CA ILE A 104 -18.32 18.73 9.77
C ILE A 104 -17.47 18.35 8.55
N ALA A 105 -17.79 18.91 7.39
CA ALA A 105 -17.14 18.53 6.13
C ALA A 105 -15.66 18.96 6.05
N SER A 106 -15.23 19.93 6.85
CA SER A 106 -13.83 20.36 6.95
C SER A 106 -12.94 19.36 7.69
N ASP A 107 -13.52 18.51 8.54
CA ASP A 107 -12.79 17.52 9.34
C ASP A 107 -12.61 16.19 8.58
N LEU A 108 -13.05 16.16 7.32
CA LEU A 108 -12.90 15.03 6.42
C LEU A 108 -11.92 15.36 5.30
N ASP A 109 -11.11 14.37 4.94
CA ASP A 109 -10.37 14.34 3.69
C ASP A 109 -10.92 13.28 2.74
N VAL A 110 -10.76 13.52 1.44
CA VAL A 110 -10.85 12.47 0.43
C VAL A 110 -9.46 11.84 0.33
N ASP A 111 -9.27 10.74 1.04
CA ASP A 111 -8.01 9.99 1.04
C ASP A 111 -7.91 9.07 -0.19
N HIS A 112 -6.69 8.98 -0.71
CA HIS A 112 -6.30 7.93 -1.64
C HIS A 112 -5.86 6.71 -0.85
N VAL A 113 -6.65 5.62 -0.88
CA VAL A 113 -6.37 4.35 -0.18
C VAL A 113 -4.93 3.90 -0.45
N ILE A 114 -4.54 3.89 -1.72
CA ILE A 114 -3.14 3.90 -2.16
C ILE A 114 -2.71 5.36 -2.42
N PRO A 115 -1.84 5.95 -1.58
CA PRO A 115 -1.42 7.35 -1.73
C PRO A 115 -0.79 7.64 -3.09
N LEU A 116 -1.01 8.84 -3.63
CA LEU A 116 -0.42 9.27 -4.91
C LEU A 116 1.12 9.15 -4.91
N ALA A 117 1.77 9.61 -3.84
CA ALA A 117 3.22 9.54 -3.69
C ALA A 117 3.71 8.08 -3.60
N TYR A 118 2.95 7.21 -2.93
CA TYR A 118 3.25 5.78 -2.87
C TYR A 118 3.14 5.15 -4.26
N ALA A 119 2.06 5.43 -5.00
CA ALA A 119 1.89 4.94 -6.36
C ALA A 119 3.04 5.41 -7.26
N HIS A 120 3.45 6.67 -7.14
CA HIS A 120 4.57 7.24 -7.89
C HIS A 120 5.85 6.45 -7.73
N ALA A 121 6.25 6.16 -6.49
CA ALA A 121 7.45 5.41 -6.18
C ALA A 121 7.37 3.92 -6.58
N ASN A 122 6.16 3.38 -6.80
CA ASN A 122 5.91 1.96 -7.07
C ASN A 122 5.35 1.73 -8.48
N GLY A 123 5.94 2.42 -9.48
CA GLY A 123 5.66 2.27 -10.92
C GLY A 123 4.84 3.40 -11.53
N GLY A 124 4.19 4.23 -10.71
CA GLY A 124 3.35 5.34 -11.16
C GLY A 124 4.10 6.49 -11.81
N ALA A 125 5.38 6.68 -11.48
CA ALA A 125 6.21 7.73 -12.08
C ALA A 125 6.24 7.65 -13.62
N ALA A 126 6.27 6.43 -14.17
CA ALA A 126 6.33 6.16 -15.60
C ALA A 126 4.98 6.27 -16.34
N TRP A 127 3.87 6.50 -15.62
CA TRP A 127 2.57 6.64 -16.26
C TRP A 127 2.46 7.93 -17.07
N PRO A 128 1.77 7.90 -18.22
CA PRO A 128 1.37 9.14 -18.88
C PRO A 128 0.42 9.92 -17.97
N ARG A 129 0.37 11.25 -18.13
CA ARG A 129 -0.45 12.16 -17.32
C ARG A 129 -1.91 11.74 -17.23
N SER A 130 -2.50 11.28 -18.34
CA SER A 130 -3.89 10.79 -18.35
C SER A 130 -4.12 9.64 -17.37
N ARG A 131 -3.18 8.69 -17.27
CA ARG A 131 -3.27 7.56 -16.33
C ARG A 131 -3.01 7.99 -14.88
N LYS A 132 -2.12 8.95 -14.64
CA LYS A 132 -1.95 9.57 -13.31
C LYS A 132 -3.25 10.25 -12.84
N GLN A 133 -3.91 11.00 -13.72
CA GLN A 133 -5.21 11.61 -13.44
C GLN A 133 -6.30 10.54 -13.22
N SER A 134 -6.37 9.51 -14.07
CA SER A 134 -7.30 8.40 -13.85
C SER A 134 -7.06 7.68 -12.53
N PHE A 135 -5.82 7.56 -12.05
CA PHE A 135 -5.54 6.99 -10.72
C PHE A 135 -6.03 7.89 -9.58
N ALA A 136 -5.85 9.20 -9.73
CA ALA A 136 -6.20 10.17 -8.71
C ALA A 136 -7.71 10.44 -8.60
N MET A 137 -8.46 10.25 -9.69
CA MET A 137 -9.91 10.47 -9.77
C MET A 137 -10.74 9.19 -9.58
N ASP A 138 -10.11 8.01 -9.54
CA ASP A 138 -10.83 6.74 -9.46
C ASP A 138 -11.37 6.48 -8.05
N GLU A 139 -12.69 6.59 -7.91
CA GLU A 139 -13.40 6.42 -6.63
C GLU A 139 -13.16 5.07 -5.95
N ILE A 140 -12.74 4.01 -6.67
CA ILE A 140 -12.36 2.75 -6.01
C ILE A 140 -11.15 2.93 -5.07
N ASN A 141 -10.30 3.93 -5.37
CA ASN A 141 -9.14 4.35 -4.59
C ASN A 141 -9.46 5.49 -3.62
N LEU A 142 -10.70 5.98 -3.53
CA LEU A 142 -11.06 7.11 -2.67
C LEU A 142 -11.91 6.68 -1.47
N LEU A 143 -11.72 7.37 -0.34
CA LEU A 143 -12.53 7.27 0.87
C LEU A 143 -12.64 8.64 1.55
N LEU A 144 -13.77 8.91 2.21
CA LEU A 144 -13.88 10.01 3.17
C LEU A 144 -13.38 9.53 4.53
N VAL A 145 -12.38 10.20 5.07
CA VAL A 145 -11.73 9.82 6.34
C VAL A 145 -11.42 11.06 7.18
N ASP A 146 -11.20 10.88 8.48
CA ASP A 146 -10.73 11.93 9.38
C ASP A 146 -9.43 12.56 8.84
N ASP A 147 -9.36 13.90 8.82
CA ASP A 147 -8.23 14.65 8.25
C ASP A 147 -6.90 14.40 9.01
N GLY A 148 -6.97 14.30 10.34
CA GLY A 148 -5.82 14.00 11.20
C GLY A 148 -5.32 12.58 10.99
N GLU A 149 -6.22 11.60 10.89
CA GLU A 149 -5.86 10.21 10.58
C GLU A 149 -5.25 10.09 9.18
N ASN A 150 -5.76 10.83 8.19
CA ASN A 150 -5.18 10.88 6.85
C ASN A 150 -3.74 11.44 6.87
N GLN A 151 -3.49 12.50 7.64
CA GLN A 151 -2.16 13.05 7.83
C GLN A 151 -1.23 12.04 8.53
N LEU A 152 -1.73 11.32 9.54
CA LEU A 152 -0.99 10.27 10.23
C LEU A 152 -0.63 9.11 9.29
N LYS A 153 -1.54 8.69 8.42
CA LYS A 153 -1.27 7.71 7.35
C LYS A 153 -0.19 8.23 6.40
N GLY A 154 -0.39 9.41 5.81
CA GLY A 154 0.52 10.01 4.84
C GLY A 154 0.73 9.12 3.61
N ALA A 155 1.99 8.99 3.16
CA ALA A 155 2.34 8.17 2.00
C ALA A 155 2.67 6.69 2.32
N LYS A 156 2.33 6.21 3.53
CA LYS A 156 2.69 4.86 3.98
C LYS A 156 1.87 3.78 3.25
N GLY A 157 2.52 2.66 2.96
CA GLY A 157 1.86 1.42 2.56
C GLY A 157 1.36 0.61 3.77
N PRO A 158 0.70 -0.54 3.52
CA PRO A 158 0.15 -1.43 4.54
C PRO A 158 1.12 -1.88 5.65
N SER A 159 2.43 -1.93 5.38
CA SER A 159 3.45 -2.26 6.37
C SER A 159 3.77 -1.12 7.33
N GLY A 160 3.46 0.12 6.96
CA GLY A 160 3.66 1.31 7.79
C GLY A 160 2.36 1.89 8.37
N TYR A 161 1.19 1.53 7.82
CA TYR A 161 -0.11 2.00 8.29
C TYR A 161 -1.19 0.94 8.05
N LEU A 162 -2.03 0.73 9.05
CA LEU A 162 -3.30 0.00 8.92
C LEU A 162 -4.38 0.73 9.72
N PRO A 163 -5.62 0.80 9.21
CA PRO A 163 -6.74 1.36 9.96
C PRO A 163 -7.16 0.44 11.12
N ARG A 164 -8.22 0.82 11.85
CA ARG A 164 -8.85 -0.02 12.88
C ARG A 164 -9.10 -1.46 12.39
N LYS A 165 -9.01 -2.42 13.30
CA LYS A 165 -9.03 -3.86 12.99
C LYS A 165 -10.23 -4.29 12.16
N GLU A 166 -11.41 -3.75 12.47
CA GLU A 166 -12.68 -4.08 11.84
C GLU A 166 -12.75 -3.67 10.37
N TYR A 167 -11.95 -2.68 9.95
CA TYR A 167 -11.89 -2.22 8.56
C TYR A 167 -10.73 -2.82 7.76
N GLN A 168 -9.82 -3.58 8.38
CA GLN A 168 -8.61 -4.06 7.71
C GLN A 168 -8.92 -5.01 6.52
N CYS A 169 -9.98 -5.80 6.59
CA CYS A 169 -10.37 -6.67 5.48
C CYS A 169 -10.77 -5.87 4.23
N ASP A 170 -11.63 -4.86 4.39
CA ASP A 170 -12.07 -4.00 3.30
C ASP A 170 -10.92 -3.13 2.77
N TYR A 171 -10.09 -2.62 3.66
CA TYR A 171 -8.89 -1.86 3.31
C TYR A 171 -7.95 -2.69 2.42
N VAL A 172 -7.63 -3.93 2.82
CA VAL A 172 -6.75 -4.82 2.04
C VAL A 172 -7.37 -5.21 0.71
N LYS A 173 -8.68 -5.46 0.67
CA LYS A 173 -9.40 -5.73 -0.59
C LYS A 173 -9.30 -4.54 -1.55
N LYS A 174 -9.51 -3.32 -1.07
CA LYS A 174 -9.34 -2.09 -1.86
C LYS A 174 -7.91 -1.94 -2.36
N TRP A 175 -6.90 -2.14 -1.50
CA TRP A 175 -5.49 -2.14 -1.90
C TRP A 175 -5.21 -3.12 -3.05
N GLN A 176 -5.66 -4.36 -2.93
CA GLN A 176 -5.45 -5.39 -3.96
C GLN A 176 -6.15 -5.02 -5.27
N LEU A 177 -7.40 -4.53 -5.21
CA LEU A 177 -8.16 -4.10 -6.39
C LEU A 177 -7.48 -2.94 -7.12
N VAL A 178 -7.11 -1.88 -6.40
CA VAL A 178 -6.44 -0.70 -6.97
C VAL A 178 -5.06 -1.07 -7.51
N ALA A 179 -4.24 -1.77 -6.73
CA ALA A 179 -2.90 -2.16 -7.17
C ALA A 179 -2.93 -3.05 -8.43
N THR A 180 -3.92 -3.94 -8.53
CA THR A 180 -4.13 -4.79 -9.72
C THR A 180 -4.59 -3.96 -10.92
N LYS A 181 -5.61 -3.11 -10.75
CA LYS A 181 -6.15 -2.24 -11.81
C LYS A 181 -5.06 -1.36 -12.42
N TYR A 182 -4.19 -0.81 -11.58
CA TYR A 182 -3.14 0.11 -11.99
C TYR A 182 -1.78 -0.53 -12.20
N LYS A 183 -1.64 -1.84 -12.00
CA LYS A 183 -0.39 -2.60 -12.16
C LYS A 183 0.78 -2.01 -11.37
N LEU A 184 0.54 -1.71 -10.09
CA LEU A 184 1.56 -1.18 -9.18
C LEU A 184 2.53 -2.28 -8.72
N GLU A 185 3.79 -1.92 -8.56
CA GLU A 185 4.87 -2.79 -8.09
C GLU A 185 5.05 -2.64 -6.58
N LEU A 186 4.18 -3.29 -5.79
CA LEU A 186 4.19 -3.13 -4.33
C LEU A 186 5.47 -3.72 -3.70
N PRO A 187 6.09 -3.10 -2.68
CA PRO A 187 7.22 -3.67 -1.95
C PRO A 187 6.88 -5.02 -1.29
N VAL A 188 7.90 -5.88 -1.10
CA VAL A 188 7.73 -7.21 -0.48
C VAL A 188 7.09 -7.11 0.91
N THR A 189 7.47 -6.10 1.68
CA THR A 189 6.94 -5.83 3.04
C THR A 189 5.43 -5.59 3.01
N ASP A 190 4.96 -4.73 2.11
CA ASP A 190 3.54 -4.42 1.96
C ASP A 190 2.75 -5.63 1.43
N ARG A 191 3.28 -6.34 0.44
CA ARG A 191 2.63 -7.57 -0.08
C ARG A 191 2.44 -8.63 1.00
N ARG A 192 3.41 -8.80 1.91
CA ARG A 192 3.29 -9.74 3.05
C ARG A 192 2.15 -9.36 3.99
N VAL A 193 1.99 -8.07 4.30
CA VAL A 193 0.89 -7.60 5.16
C VAL A 193 -0.46 -7.81 4.48
N LEU A 194 -0.58 -7.42 3.20
CA LEU A 194 -1.80 -7.64 2.42
C LEU A 194 -2.19 -9.13 2.39
N PHE A 195 -1.23 -10.02 2.12
CA PHE A 195 -1.47 -11.47 2.10
C PHE A 195 -1.89 -12.02 3.46
N SER A 196 -1.23 -11.61 4.54
CA SER A 196 -1.52 -12.08 5.90
C SER A 196 -2.94 -11.73 6.32
N ILE A 197 -3.35 -10.46 6.14
CA ILE A 197 -4.70 -10.00 6.48
C ILE A 197 -5.74 -10.64 5.57
N SER A 198 -5.49 -10.69 4.24
CA SER A 198 -6.40 -11.32 3.28
C SER A 198 -6.71 -12.79 3.63
N THR A 199 -5.70 -13.54 4.07
CA THR A 199 -5.86 -14.92 4.53
C THR A 199 -6.73 -15.00 5.79
N ALA A 200 -6.48 -14.12 6.78
CA ALA A 200 -7.27 -14.08 8.01
C ALA A 200 -8.74 -13.72 7.78
N CYS A 201 -9.02 -12.83 6.81
CA CYS A 201 -10.36 -12.40 6.45
C CYS A 201 -11.15 -13.45 5.67
N SER A 202 -10.47 -14.35 4.95
CA SER A 202 -11.10 -15.42 4.16
C SER A 202 -11.38 -16.68 4.98
N GLY A 203 -10.95 -16.71 6.26
CA GLY A 203 -11.04 -17.86 7.15
C GLY A 203 -12.27 -17.86 8.08
N LEU A 204 -13.32 -17.12 7.76
CA LEU A 204 -14.62 -17.13 8.45
C LEU A 204 -15.70 -17.79 7.60
#